data_AF-A0A211ZQA4-F1
#
_entry.id   AF-A0A211ZQA4-F1
#
_cell.length_a   1.000
_cell.length_b   1.000
_cell.length_c   1.000
_cell.angle_alpha   90.00
_cell.angle_beta   90.00
_cell.angle_gamma   90.00
#
_symmetry.space_group_name_H-M   'P 1'
#
loop_
_entity.id
_entity.type
_entity.pdbx_description
1 polymer ?
#
loop_
_entity_poly.entity_id
_entity_poly.type
_entity_poly.pdbx_seq_one_letter_code
_entity_poly.pdbx_strand_id
1 'polypeptide(L)'
;MAEHQGLPVAGYRPQSDDKVALVNRNKEMEERVLRLLDDLAATAAPGVVDQRWYAIGRAHIEQGFMAVNRAIFQPARVALPAEEK
;
A
#
# COMPACT_ATOMS: atom_id res chain seq x y z
N MET A 1 -5.93 -12.57 -20.69
CA MET A 1 -5.25 -11.80 -19.64
C MET A 1 -3.89 -12.45 -19.45
N ALA A 2 -2.80 -11.70 -19.57
CA ALA A 2 -1.48 -12.22 -19.23
C ALA A 2 -1.34 -12.27 -17.70
N GLU A 3 -0.57 -13.24 -17.21
CA GLU A 3 -0.16 -13.32 -15.81
C GLU A 3 1.29 -12.88 -15.69
N HIS A 4 1.58 -11.94 -14.79
CA HIS A 4 2.94 -11.54 -14.50
C HIS A 4 3.58 -12.52 -13.53
N GLN A 5 4.77 -13.04 -13.86
CA GLN A 5 5.60 -13.75 -12.89
C GLN A 5 5.87 -12.81 -11.72
N GLY A 6 5.44 -13.20 -10.52
CA GLY A 6 5.66 -12.42 -9.31
C GLY A 6 7.16 -12.25 -9.05
N LEU A 7 7.53 -11.29 -8.19
CA LEU A 7 8.90 -11.20 -7.68
C LEU A 7 9.31 -12.54 -7.02
N PRO A 8 10.60 -12.92 -7.04
CA PRO A 8 11.10 -14.17 -6.44
C PRO A 8 11.11 -14.08 -4.90
N VAL A 9 9.96 -13.75 -4.32
CA VAL A 9 9.73 -13.54 -2.89
C VAL A 9 8.61 -14.48 -2.47
N ALA A 10 8.90 -15.34 -1.51
CA ALA A 10 7.93 -16.32 -1.03
C ALA A 10 6.63 -15.63 -0.55
N GLY A 11 5.48 -16.18 -0.96
CA GLY A 11 4.15 -15.66 -0.61
C GLY A 11 3.57 -14.62 -1.59
N TYR A 12 4.38 -14.08 -2.51
CA TYR A 12 3.87 -13.28 -3.62
C TYR A 12 3.32 -14.21 -4.70
N ARG A 13 2.07 -13.93 -5.12
CA ARG A 13 1.41 -14.67 -6.20
C ARG A 13 1.61 -13.94 -7.52
N PRO A 14 1.70 -14.68 -8.65
CA PRO A 14 1.45 -14.10 -9.96
C PRO A 14 0.14 -13.31 -9.95
N GLN A 15 0.12 -12.17 -10.65
CA GLN A 15 -1.06 -11.31 -10.74
C GLN A 15 -1.46 -11.17 -12.20
N SER A 16 -2.77 -11.19 -12.46
CA SER A 16 -3.33 -10.83 -13.75
C SER A 16 -3.17 -9.34 -14.05
N ASP A 17 -3.12 -8.98 -15.33
CA ASP A 17 -3.11 -7.59 -15.81
C ASP A 17 -4.15 -6.69 -15.11
N ASP A 18 -5.40 -7.17 -14.96
CA ASP A 18 -6.49 -6.40 -14.34
C ASP A 18 -6.20 -6.02 -12.89
N LYS A 19 -5.63 -6.95 -12.11
CA LYS A 19 -5.26 -6.71 -10.71
C LYS A 19 -4.12 -5.71 -10.61
N VAL A 20 -3.14 -5.81 -11.50
CA VAL A 20 -2.01 -4.88 -11.56
C VAL A 20 -2.50 -3.47 -11.91
N ALA A 21 -3.39 -3.35 -12.90
CA ALA A 21 -3.97 -2.07 -13.28
C ALA A 21 -4.74 -1.41 -12.11
N LEU A 22 -5.55 -2.18 -11.38
CA LEU A 22 -6.28 -1.68 -10.21
C LEU A 22 -5.33 -1.20 -9.09
N VAL A 23 -4.30 -1.97 -8.76
CA VAL A 23 -3.32 -1.56 -7.74
C VAL A 23 -2.53 -0.34 -8.19
N ASN A 24 -2.11 -0.25 -9.45
CA ASN A 24 -1.42 0.93 -9.97
C ASN A 24 -2.28 2.19 -9.84
N ARG A 25 -3.58 2.10 -10.14
CA ARG A 25 -4.52 3.21 -9.93
C ARG A 25 -4.60 3.64 -8.46
N ASN A 26 -4.62 2.67 -7.53
CA ASN A 26 -4.61 2.96 -6.10
C ASN A 26 -3.29 3.63 -5.67
N LYS A 27 -2.15 3.15 -6.16
CA LYS A 27 -0.82 3.72 -5.86
C LYS A 27 -0.70 5.16 -6.35
N GLU A 28 -1.25 5.47 -7.51
CA GLU A 28 -1.29 6.84 -8.04
C GLU A 28 -2.12 7.77 -7.15
N MET A 29 -3.25 7.30 -6.63
CA MET A 29 -4.07 8.07 -5.69
C MET A 29 -3.40 8.23 -4.33
N GLU A 30 -2.78 7.17 -3.81
CA GLU A 30 -1.99 7.21 -2.57
C GLU A 30 -0.93 8.31 -2.64
N GLU A 31 -0.13 8.32 -3.71
CA GLU A 31 0.92 9.32 -3.92
C GLU A 31 0.37 10.76 -3.96
N ARG A 32 -0.77 10.99 -4.61
CA ARG A 32 -1.41 12.31 -4.64
C ARG A 32 -1.82 12.77 -3.23
N VAL A 33 -2.39 11.86 -2.44
CA VAL A 33 -2.77 12.17 -1.05
C VAL A 33 -1.54 12.40 -0.18
N LEU A 34 -0.47 11.62 -0.34
CA LEU A 34 0.76 11.82 0.42
C LEU A 34 1.42 13.17 0.10
N ARG A 35 1.43 13.60 -1.16
CA ARG A 35 1.93 14.93 -1.54
C ARG A 35 1.11 16.07 -0.92
N LEU A 36 -0.22 15.91 -0.84
CA LEU A 36 -1.07 16.87 -0.13
C LEU A 36 -0.66 16.98 1.36
N LEU A 37 -0.33 15.86 2.01
CA LEU A 37 0.12 15.86 3.40
C LEU A 37 1.51 16.47 3.56
N ASP A 38 2.42 16.19 2.63
CA ASP A 38 3.75 16.79 2.60
C ASP A 38 3.66 18.31 2.44
N ASP A 39 2.81 18.79 1.54
CA ASP A 39 2.55 20.22 1.34
C ASP A 39 1.93 20.86 2.60
N LEU A 40 0.98 20.18 3.26
CA LEU A 40 0.39 20.64 4.52
C LEU A 40 1.46 20.78 5.61
N ALA A 41 2.35 19.81 5.75
CA ALA A 41 3.43 19.85 6.72
C ALA A 41 4.48 20.94 6.42
N ALA A 42 4.73 21.21 5.13
CA ALA A 42 5.72 22.19 4.70
C ALA A 42 5.21 23.65 4.73
N THR A 43 3.92 23.88 4.49
CA THR A 43 3.37 25.22 4.27
C THR A 43 2.55 25.77 5.43
N ALA A 44 2.10 24.92 6.36
CA ALA A 44 1.33 25.38 7.51
C ALA A 44 2.15 26.30 8.42
N ALA A 45 1.53 27.39 8.88
CA ALA A 45 2.17 28.27 9.85
C ALA A 45 2.42 27.52 11.19
N PRO A 46 3.46 27.90 11.95
CA PRO A 46 3.76 27.27 13.24
C PRO A 46 2.53 27.25 14.16
N GLY A 47 2.24 26.08 14.74
CA GLY A 47 1.11 25.88 15.67
C GLY A 47 -0.26 25.66 15.01
N VAL A 48 -0.38 25.73 13.68
CA VAL A 48 -1.65 25.44 12.97
C VAL A 48 -1.93 23.94 12.90
N VAL A 49 -0.89 23.12 12.69
CA VAL A 49 -1.02 21.67 12.56
C VAL A 49 -0.56 20.98 13.84
N ASP A 50 -1.50 20.30 14.50
CA ASP A 50 -1.19 19.35 15.57
C ASP A 50 -0.45 18.14 14.98
N GLN A 51 0.82 17.99 15.38
CA GLN A 51 1.70 16.95 14.83
C GLN A 51 1.27 15.53 15.21
N ARG A 52 0.63 15.35 16.37
CA ARG A 52 0.14 14.03 16.81
C ARG A 52 -0.99 13.57 15.89
N TRP A 53 -1.97 14.44 15.64
CA TRP A 53 -3.10 14.12 14.76
C TRP A 53 -2.70 14.02 13.29
N TYR A 54 -1.73 14.83 12.82
CA TYR A 54 -1.14 14.69 11.50
C TYR A 54 -0.50 13.31 11.30
N ALA A 55 0.34 12.86 12.24
CA ALA A 55 1.00 11.56 12.17
C ALA A 55 -0.02 10.40 12.17
N ILE A 56 -1.07 10.48 12.99
CA ILE A 56 -2.17 9.49 13.02
C ILE A 56 -2.87 9.44 11.65
N GLY A 57 -3.20 10.60 11.08
CA GLY A 57 -3.86 10.69 9.77
C GLY A 57 -3.03 10.06 8.66
N ARG A 58 -1.74 10.41 8.58
CA ARG A 58 -0.81 9.85 7.58
C ARG A 58 -0.72 8.33 7.69
N ALA A 59 -0.48 7.82 8.90
CA ALA A 59 -0.34 6.38 9.13
C ALA A 59 -1.59 5.59 8.72
N HIS A 60 -2.79 6.11 9.03
CA HIS A 60 -4.04 5.44 8.64
C HIS A 60 -4.32 5.50 7.14
N ILE A 61 -3.90 6.57 6.45
CA ILE A 61 -4.00 6.65 5.00
C ILE A 61 -3.10 5.60 4.35
N GLU A 62 -1.82 5.53 4.74
CA GLU A 62 -0.87 4.53 4.24
C GLU A 62 -1.35 3.09 4.55
N GLN A 63 -1.83 2.85 5.77
CA GLN A 63 -2.42 1.57 6.15
C GLN A 63 -3.67 1.22 5.33
N GLY A 64 -4.52 2.21 5.05
CA GLY A 64 -5.74 2.05 4.26
C GLY A 64 -5.42 1.61 2.83
N PHE A 65 -4.51 2.32 2.15
CA PHE A 65 -4.06 1.94 0.81
C PHE A 65 -3.37 0.57 0.80
N MET A 66 -2.55 0.26 1.80
CA MET A 66 -1.96 -1.06 1.95
C MET A 66 -3.02 -2.16 2.07
N ALA A 67 -4.05 -1.95 2.90
CA ALA A 67 -5.12 -2.92 3.12
C ALA A 67 -5.94 -3.16 1.83
N VAL A 68 -6.31 -2.09 1.12
CA VAL A 68 -7.04 -2.20 -0.16
C VAL A 68 -6.21 -2.91 -1.22
N ASN A 69 -4.91 -2.60 -1.34
CA ASN A 69 -4.03 -3.28 -2.28
C ASN A 69 -3.86 -4.77 -1.94
N ARG A 70 -3.76 -5.12 -0.64
CA ARG A 70 -3.77 -6.54 -0.21
C ARG A 70 -5.09 -7.25 -0.51
N ALA A 71 -6.23 -6.55 -0.48
CA ALA A 71 -7.52 -7.13 -0.83
C ALA A 71 -7.59 -7.52 -2.32
N ILE A 72 -6.84 -6.83 -3.19
CA ILE A 72 -6.71 -7.14 -4.62
C ILE A 72 -5.68 -8.25 -4.87
N PHE A 73 -4.46 -8.07 -4.36
CA PHE A 73 -3.34 -8.98 -4.62
C PHE A 73 -3.40 -10.31 -3.85
N GLN A 74 -4.09 -10.34 -2.71
CA GLN A 74 -4.41 -11.56 -1.95
C GLN A 74 -3.18 -12.49 -1.75
N PRO A 75 -2.12 -12.02 -1.08
CA PRO A 75 -0.91 -12.82 -0.87
C PRO A 75 -1.20 -14.07 -0.04
N ALA A 76 -0.43 -15.13 -0.27
CA ALA A 76 -0.58 -16.42 0.43
C ALA A 76 0.25 -16.49 1.71
N ARG A 77 -0.13 -17.39 2.61
CA ARG A 77 0.82 -17.92 3.61
C ARG A 77 1.85 -18.79 2.89
N VAL A 78 3.08 -18.77 3.39
CA VAL A 78 4.14 -19.67 2.96
C VAL A 78 4.12 -20.91 3.84
N ALA A 79 4.38 -22.08 3.26
CA ALA A 79 4.57 -23.30 4.04
C ALA A 79 5.86 -23.18 4.86
N LEU A 80 5.83 -23.65 6.10
CA LEU A 80 7.03 -23.74 6.93
C LEU A 80 7.66 -25.13 6.78
N PRO A 81 9.00 -25.26 6.87
CA PRO A 81 9.68 -26.56 6.77
C PRO A 81 9.15 -27.63 7.74
N ALA A 82 8.59 -27.22 8.88
CA ALA A 82 8.01 -28.13 9.88
C ALA A 82 6.64 -28.73 9.47
N GLU A 83 6.03 -28.23 8.40
CA GLU A 83 4.71 -28.65 7.90
C GLU A 83 4.80 -29.64 6.72
N GLU A 84 6.00 -29.86 6.16
CA GLU A 84 6.27 -30.86 5.14
C GLU A 84 6.44 -32.24 5.82
N LYS A 85 5.36 -33.04 5.82
CA LYS A 85 5.38 -34.46 6.21
C LYS A 85 5.06 -35.35 5.02
#